data_AF-A0A959DVM2-F1
#
_entry.id   AF-A0A959DVM2-F1
#
_cell.length_a   1.000
_cell.length_b   1.000
_cell.length_c   1.000
_cell.angle_alpha   90.00
_cell.angle_beta   90.00
_cell.angle_gamma   90.00
#
_symmetry.space_group_name_H-M   'P 1'
#
loop_
_entity.id
_entity.type
_entity.pdbx_description
1 polymer ?
#
loop_
_entity_poly.entity_id
_entity_poly.type
_entity_poly.pdbx_seq_one_letter_code
_entity_poly.pdbx_strand_id
1 'polypeptide(L)'
;IPYWLWLRNSTFHSLQRLYLLMSLIAGVIVGVEKNLFNKVFNYSDVIKSNAEWLNVNILSNINASIEPIELNFTSLNTGILFGVYFMVCTCIAGIFSYRLLEVILALRSGLSYYKNGVHVVVSPLFPTPFTFLNRVFFNRKLTISESSDRAILIHEKEHIRQKHTLDLLLAEVLFIFTWFCPIVLWYKKQLSLVHEYQADATVIENMSVKEYGMLLLAQRMGEVHTLAQHFASSDLKQRFLKMKQVRSTGWSRLTFLSFFPAIALGSALAHSMDYKILKPIHSIGESDSKGDVTSREISISPDGQWKVSNSNNETTKMIPEFPGGQQALSEFLMDNLQVAEYFKKETKEVVVRLNFDAKGKIELITYLKPIMPEMEDALSSVFRKMPKWNPPLYKNQPVRSVIDIPIKFIW
;
A
#
# COMPACT_ATOMS: atom_id res chain seq x y z
N ILE A 1 15.88 10.45 3.14
CA ILE A 1 17.20 10.47 2.46
C ILE A 1 17.94 11.80 2.68
N PRO A 2 17.39 12.98 2.34
CA PRO A 2 18.14 14.25 2.45
C PRO A 2 18.56 14.60 3.87
N TYR A 3 17.71 14.28 4.86
CA TYR A 3 18.06 14.41 6.27
C TYR A 3 19.35 13.66 6.64
N TRP A 4 19.47 12.40 6.21
CA TRP A 4 20.57 11.53 6.60
C TRP A 4 21.89 11.96 5.96
N LEU A 5 21.85 12.37 4.69
CA LEU A 5 23.05 12.77 3.94
C LEU A 5 23.59 14.13 4.39
N TRP A 6 22.72 15.09 4.67
CA TRP A 6 23.14 16.48 4.86
C TRP A 6 22.73 17.05 6.22
N LEU A 7 21.44 17.05 6.52
CA LEU A 7 20.92 17.86 7.62
C LEU A 7 21.32 17.34 9.00
N ARG A 8 21.45 16.01 9.17
CA ARG A 8 21.86 15.34 10.43
C ARG A 8 23.20 15.85 10.97
N ASN A 9 24.12 16.19 10.08
CA ASN A 9 25.45 16.66 10.45
C ASN A 9 25.50 18.18 10.69
N SER A 10 24.43 18.92 10.46
CA SER A 10 24.40 20.37 10.73
C SER A 10 24.30 20.70 12.23
N THR A 11 24.72 21.89 12.64
CA THR A 11 24.53 22.38 14.02
C THR A 11 23.21 23.12 14.23
N PHE A 12 22.36 23.15 13.20
CA PHE A 12 21.05 23.80 13.24
C PHE A 12 19.98 22.83 13.72
N HIS A 13 19.96 22.56 15.03
CA HIS A 13 19.05 21.59 15.64
C HIS A 13 17.57 21.91 15.43
N SER A 14 17.20 23.19 15.47
CA SER A 14 15.81 23.60 15.18
C SER A 14 15.37 23.25 13.76
N LEU A 15 16.27 23.35 12.77
CA LEU A 15 15.97 22.95 11.39
C LEU A 15 15.89 21.43 11.24
N GLN A 16 16.73 20.67 11.96
CA GLN A 16 16.64 19.21 12.00
C GLN A 16 15.28 18.76 12.54
N ARG A 17 14.86 19.33 13.68
CA ARG A 17 13.56 19.06 14.30
C ARG A 17 12.42 19.40 13.35
N LEU A 18 12.44 20.60 12.76
CA LEU A 18 11.41 21.04 11.81
C LEU A 18 11.34 20.11 10.59
N TYR A 19 12.48 19.79 9.98
CA TYR A 19 12.52 18.90 8.81
C TYR A 19 11.93 17.54 9.14
N LEU A 20 12.32 16.95 10.27
CA LEU A 20 11.77 15.70 10.73
C LEU A 20 10.25 15.85 10.85
N LEU A 21 9.75 16.74 11.71
CA LEU A 21 8.31 16.85 11.98
C LEU A 21 7.48 17.10 10.71
N MET A 22 7.94 18.00 9.84
CA MET A 22 7.27 18.31 8.58
C MET A 22 7.23 17.10 7.64
N SER A 23 8.31 16.31 7.57
CA SER A 23 8.34 15.10 6.72
C SER A 23 7.41 14.00 7.23
N LEU A 24 7.24 13.91 8.55
CA LEU A 24 6.32 12.96 9.18
C LEU A 24 4.86 13.34 8.94
N ILE A 25 4.51 14.63 9.07
CA ILE A 25 3.17 15.13 8.74
C ILE A 25 2.88 14.97 7.24
N ALA A 26 3.84 15.32 6.38
CA ALA A 26 3.70 15.16 4.93
C ALA A 26 3.48 13.70 4.52
N GLY A 27 4.19 12.75 5.14
CA GLY A 27 3.99 11.33 4.88
C GLY A 27 2.57 10.85 5.20
N VAL A 28 1.99 11.35 6.30
CA VAL A 28 0.59 11.06 6.66
C VAL A 28 -0.36 11.68 5.63
N ILE A 29 -0.16 12.94 5.25
CA ILE A 29 -1.01 13.63 4.27
C ILE A 29 -1.03 12.88 2.93
N VAL A 30 0.14 12.52 2.40
CA VAL A 30 0.27 11.78 1.13
C VAL A 30 -0.42 10.42 1.21
N GLY A 31 -0.33 9.73 2.35
CA GLY A 31 -1.04 8.45 2.57
C GLY A 31 -2.56 8.59 2.64
N VAL A 32 -3.05 9.69 3.20
CA VAL A 32 -4.49 9.98 3.37
C VAL A 32 -5.12 10.41 2.04
N GLU A 33 -4.45 11.25 1.27
CA GLU A 33 -4.92 11.79 -0.03
C GLU A 33 -5.30 10.66 -1.01
N LYS A 34 -4.44 9.64 -1.14
CA LYS A 34 -4.65 8.52 -2.05
C LYS A 34 -5.87 7.64 -1.69
N ASN A 35 -6.16 7.46 -0.40
CA ASN A 35 -7.22 6.55 0.06
C ASN A 35 -8.62 7.20 0.12
N LEU A 36 -8.69 8.53 0.30
CA LEU A 36 -9.96 9.26 0.39
C LEU A 36 -10.41 9.85 -0.96
N PHE A 37 -9.52 10.45 -1.75
CA PHE A 37 -9.93 11.11 -3.00
C PHE A 37 -10.33 10.09 -4.09
N ASN A 38 -9.54 9.04 -4.30
CA ASN A 38 -9.85 8.05 -5.37
C ASN A 38 -11.10 7.21 -5.09
N LYS A 39 -11.56 7.10 -3.84
CA LYS A 39 -12.74 6.30 -3.46
C LYS A 39 -14.03 7.13 -3.41
N VAL A 40 -13.92 8.42 -3.08
CA VAL A 40 -15.07 9.34 -3.03
C VAL A 40 -15.46 9.85 -4.42
N PHE A 41 -14.49 10.05 -5.33
CA PHE A 41 -14.77 10.57 -6.68
C PHE A 41 -15.02 9.51 -7.76
N ASN A 42 -14.56 8.26 -7.62
CA ASN A 42 -14.85 7.21 -8.61
C ASN A 42 -16.25 6.58 -8.48
N TYR A 43 -16.99 6.83 -7.40
CA TYR A 43 -18.36 6.32 -7.28
C TYR A 43 -19.33 7.05 -8.23
N SER A 44 -19.06 8.31 -8.58
CA SER A 44 -19.90 9.07 -9.52
C SER A 44 -19.67 8.69 -10.98
N ASP A 45 -18.46 8.25 -11.35
CA ASP A 45 -18.13 7.93 -12.74
C ASP A 45 -18.57 6.51 -13.11
N VAL A 46 -18.50 5.55 -12.18
CA VAL A 46 -19.07 4.20 -12.35
C VAL A 46 -20.60 4.23 -12.45
N ILE A 47 -21.27 5.17 -11.76
CA ILE A 47 -22.74 5.31 -11.87
C ILE A 47 -23.14 5.95 -13.21
N LYS A 48 -22.35 6.89 -13.75
CA LYS A 48 -22.63 7.53 -15.03
C LYS A 48 -22.40 6.60 -16.23
N SER A 49 -21.32 5.81 -16.25
CA SER A 49 -21.07 4.86 -17.34
C SER A 49 -22.10 3.73 -17.40
N ASN A 50 -22.58 3.30 -16.23
CA ASN A 50 -23.56 2.21 -16.15
C ASN A 50 -24.99 2.67 -16.49
N ALA A 51 -25.31 3.95 -16.31
CA ALA A 51 -26.62 4.52 -16.66
C ALA A 51 -26.83 4.67 -18.17
N GLU A 52 -25.78 4.85 -18.96
CA GLU A 52 -25.86 4.90 -20.43
C GLU A 52 -25.99 3.48 -21.03
N TRP A 53 -25.38 2.46 -20.43
CA TRP A 53 -25.49 1.07 -20.89
C TRP A 53 -26.84 0.42 -20.53
N LEU A 54 -27.44 0.80 -19.40
CA LEU A 54 -28.78 0.32 -18.99
C LEU A 54 -29.90 0.84 -19.92
N ASN A 55 -29.79 2.04 -20.49
CA ASN A 55 -30.85 2.60 -21.36
C ASN A 55 -30.86 2.03 -22.78
N VAL A 56 -29.81 1.33 -23.23
CA VAL A 56 -29.74 0.77 -24.60
C VAL A 56 -30.19 -0.69 -24.68
N ASN A 57 -30.11 -1.46 -23.59
CA ASN A 57 -30.40 -2.90 -23.62
C ASN A 57 -31.66 -3.34 -22.84
N ILE A 58 -32.36 -2.45 -22.12
CA ILE A 58 -33.53 -2.85 -21.31
C ILE A 58 -34.85 -2.91 -22.11
N LEU A 59 -34.93 -2.34 -23.32
CA LEU A 59 -36.21 -2.35 -24.05
C LEU A 59 -36.51 -3.65 -24.82
N SER A 60 -35.62 -4.66 -24.84
CA SER A 60 -35.87 -5.81 -25.72
C SER A 60 -36.12 -7.16 -25.07
N ASN A 61 -35.70 -7.51 -23.85
CA ASN A 61 -36.05 -8.84 -23.32
C ASN A 61 -35.89 -9.04 -21.80
N ILE A 62 -37.02 -9.43 -21.18
CA ILE A 62 -37.17 -10.33 -20.02
C ILE A 62 -37.26 -9.68 -18.62
N ASN A 63 -38.48 -9.74 -18.08
CA ASN A 63 -38.83 -9.77 -16.66
C ASN A 63 -38.18 -10.98 -15.96
N ALA A 64 -36.90 -10.89 -15.62
CA ALA A 64 -36.30 -11.76 -14.62
C ALA A 64 -36.05 -10.92 -13.37
N SER A 65 -36.73 -11.25 -12.27
CA SER A 65 -36.44 -10.72 -10.95
C SER A 65 -35.04 -11.18 -10.54
N ILE A 66 -34.06 -10.30 -10.71
CA ILE A 66 -32.70 -10.51 -10.22
C ILE A 66 -32.73 -10.13 -8.74
N GLU A 67 -32.85 -11.11 -7.84
CA GLU A 67 -32.31 -10.91 -6.50
C GLU A 67 -30.79 -10.74 -6.63
N PRO A 68 -30.20 -9.65 -6.12
CA PRO A 68 -28.76 -9.48 -6.17
C PRO A 68 -28.11 -10.56 -5.30
N ILE A 69 -27.51 -11.55 -5.95
CA ILE A 69 -26.66 -12.52 -5.27
C ILE A 69 -25.39 -11.77 -4.85
N GLU A 70 -25.31 -11.37 -3.58
CA GLU A 70 -24.07 -10.90 -2.98
C GLU A 70 -23.08 -12.08 -2.81
N LEU A 71 -22.28 -12.34 -3.83
CA LEU A 71 -21.18 -13.31 -3.76
C LEU A 71 -19.98 -12.71 -2.99
N ASN A 72 -20.02 -12.93 -1.67
CA ASN A 72 -18.96 -12.71 -0.68
C ASN A 72 -17.73 -13.63 -0.90
N PHE A 73 -16.90 -13.39 -1.92
CA PHE A 73 -15.71 -14.23 -2.18
C PHE A 73 -14.35 -13.49 -2.22
N THR A 74 -14.31 -12.22 -1.78
CA THR A 74 -13.06 -11.44 -1.57
C THR A 74 -12.99 -10.74 -0.21
N SER A 75 -13.92 -11.02 0.72
CA SER A 75 -14.04 -10.37 2.03
C SER A 75 -13.37 -11.14 3.18
N LEU A 76 -13.24 -12.48 3.10
CA LEU A 76 -12.75 -13.27 4.23
C LEU A 76 -11.24 -13.10 4.47
N ASN A 77 -10.42 -13.15 3.41
CA ASN A 77 -8.96 -13.07 3.54
C ASN A 77 -8.47 -11.63 3.81
N THR A 78 -9.13 -10.64 3.20
CA THR A 78 -8.89 -9.21 3.48
C THR A 78 -9.38 -8.81 4.87
N GLY A 79 -10.54 -9.32 5.30
CA GLY A 79 -11.08 -9.12 6.64
C GLY A 79 -10.18 -9.67 7.74
N ILE A 80 -9.58 -10.85 7.55
CA ILE A 80 -8.61 -11.42 8.51
C ILE A 80 -7.37 -10.53 8.60
N LEU A 81 -6.83 -10.05 7.48
CA LEU A 81 -5.66 -9.15 7.47
C LEU A 81 -5.94 -7.82 8.17
N PHE A 82 -7.09 -7.18 7.91
CA PHE A 82 -7.49 -5.98 8.63
C PHE A 82 -7.74 -6.29 10.12
N GLY A 83 -8.35 -7.43 10.44
CA GLY A 83 -8.57 -7.87 11.81
C GLY A 83 -7.26 -8.03 12.60
N VAL A 84 -6.25 -8.68 12.02
CA VAL A 84 -4.91 -8.79 12.61
C VAL A 84 -4.26 -7.42 12.76
N TYR A 85 -4.34 -6.57 11.73
CA TYR A 85 -3.81 -5.21 11.80
C TYR A 85 -4.41 -4.41 12.96
N PHE A 86 -5.74 -4.35 13.06
CA PHE A 86 -6.42 -3.63 14.15
C PHE A 86 -6.17 -4.25 15.52
N MET A 87 -6.08 -5.59 15.62
CA MET A 87 -5.73 -6.27 16.86
C MET A 87 -4.35 -5.83 17.35
N VAL A 88 -3.33 -5.83 16.48
CA VAL A 88 -1.98 -5.38 16.84
C VAL A 88 -1.98 -3.89 17.21
N CYS A 89 -2.67 -3.04 16.46
CA CYS A 89 -2.82 -1.62 16.77
C CYS A 89 -3.44 -1.42 18.16
N THR A 90 -4.52 -2.13 18.50
CA THR A 90 -5.18 -2.04 19.82
C THR A 90 -4.27 -2.53 20.94
N CYS A 91 -3.51 -3.61 20.74
CA CYS A 91 -2.52 -4.09 21.71
C CYS A 91 -1.44 -3.03 22.00
N ILE A 92 -0.84 -2.44 20.95
CA ILE A 92 0.20 -1.41 21.10
C ILE A 92 -0.40 -0.14 21.74
N ALA A 93 -1.61 0.26 21.32
CA ALA A 93 -2.34 1.38 21.91
C ALA A 93 -2.67 1.16 23.39
N GLY A 94 -3.00 -0.07 23.80
CA GLY A 94 -3.22 -0.44 25.19
C GLY A 94 -1.96 -0.29 26.03
N ILE A 95 -0.82 -0.78 25.54
CA ILE A 95 0.50 -0.63 26.20
C ILE A 95 0.86 0.86 26.34
N PHE A 96 0.67 1.64 25.26
CA PHE A 96 0.89 3.08 25.28
C PHE A 96 0.00 3.78 26.32
N SER A 97 -1.29 3.44 26.34
CA SER A 97 -2.26 4.02 27.26
C SER A 97 -1.95 3.69 28.71
N TYR A 98 -1.54 2.45 29.01
CA TYR A 98 -1.10 2.05 30.36
C TYR A 98 0.09 2.86 30.84
N ARG A 99 1.15 3.00 30.02
CA ARG A 99 2.33 3.81 30.34
C ARG A 99 1.99 5.28 30.53
N LEU A 100 1.10 5.80 29.68
CA LEU A 100 0.62 7.16 29.79
C LEU A 100 -0.18 7.38 31.08
N LEU A 101 -1.05 6.42 31.45
CA LEU A 101 -1.80 6.45 32.71
C LEU A 101 -0.87 6.43 33.92
N GLU A 102 0.18 5.60 33.92
CA GLU A 102 1.17 5.56 35.00
C GLU A 102 1.81 6.94 35.24
N VAL A 103 2.21 7.61 34.17
CA VAL A 103 2.76 8.98 34.25
C VAL A 103 1.69 9.97 34.73
N ILE A 104 0.46 9.89 34.24
CA ILE A 104 -0.64 10.77 34.67
C ILE A 104 -0.99 10.56 36.14
N LEU A 105 -0.99 9.32 36.63
CA LEU A 105 -1.23 9.02 38.04
C LEU A 105 -0.07 9.55 38.90
N ALA A 106 1.16 9.41 38.45
CA ALA A 106 2.32 10.00 39.12
C ALA A 106 2.21 11.54 39.20
N LEU A 107 1.67 12.21 38.18
CA LEU A 107 1.39 13.66 38.21
C LEU A 107 0.35 14.05 39.26
N ARG A 108 -0.61 13.17 39.56
CA ARG A 108 -1.68 13.42 40.55
C ARG A 108 -1.27 13.15 42.00
N SER A 109 -0.12 12.49 42.23
CA SER A 109 0.36 12.10 43.56
C SER A 109 0.70 13.25 44.53
N GLY A 110 0.66 14.50 44.09
CA GLY A 110 0.74 15.69 44.96
C GLY A 110 2.12 16.03 45.52
N LEU A 111 3.13 15.17 45.35
CA LEU A 111 4.52 15.40 45.80
C LEU A 111 5.30 16.32 44.85
N SER A 112 4.74 17.50 44.57
CA SER A 112 5.35 18.49 43.68
C SER A 112 5.79 19.74 44.45
N TYR A 113 6.94 20.31 44.07
CA TYR A 113 7.42 21.58 44.58
C TYR A 113 7.90 22.47 43.42
N TYR A 114 7.96 23.78 43.65
CA TYR A 114 8.42 24.73 42.65
C TYR A 114 9.89 25.10 42.89
N LYS A 115 10.75 24.90 41.89
CA LYS A 115 12.17 25.27 41.95
C LYS A 115 12.62 25.86 40.62
N ASN A 116 13.30 27.00 40.66
CA ASN A 116 13.89 27.67 39.48
C ASN A 116 12.93 27.92 38.30
N GLY A 117 11.66 28.21 38.61
CA GLY A 117 10.65 28.48 37.58
C GLY A 117 9.96 27.24 37.02
N VAL A 118 10.17 26.05 37.62
CA VAL A 118 9.68 24.77 37.11
C VAL A 118 9.03 23.97 38.24
N HIS A 119 7.93 23.28 37.91
CA HIS A 119 7.27 22.34 38.81
C HIS A 119 8.00 21.00 38.78
N VAL A 120 8.61 20.64 39.89
CA VAL A 120 9.36 19.40 40.08
C VAL A 120 8.50 18.41 40.85
N VAL A 121 8.28 17.22 40.28
CA VAL A 121 7.52 16.12 40.89
C VAL A 121 8.52 15.08 41.41
N VAL A 122 8.46 14.78 42.70
CA VAL A 122 9.27 13.72 43.31
C VAL A 122 8.49 12.43 43.24
N SER A 123 8.97 11.49 42.42
CA SER A 123 8.40 10.16 42.35
C SER A 123 9.49 9.11 42.58
N PRO A 124 9.33 8.19 43.54
CA PRO A 124 10.27 7.09 43.72
C PRO A 124 10.15 6.04 42.60
N LEU A 125 9.09 6.09 41.79
CA LEU A 125 8.86 5.15 40.68
C LEU A 125 9.87 5.32 39.55
N PHE A 126 10.45 6.51 39.40
CA PHE A 126 11.35 6.82 38.30
C PHE A 126 12.76 7.11 38.82
N PRO A 127 13.76 6.27 38.50
CA PRO A 127 15.12 6.44 39.00
C PRO A 127 15.84 7.60 38.29
N THR A 128 15.56 7.83 37.01
CA THR A 128 16.20 8.88 36.21
C THR A 128 15.32 10.12 36.08
N PRO A 129 15.92 11.33 36.08
CA PRO A 129 15.20 12.55 35.75
C PRO A 129 14.61 12.49 34.34
N PHE A 130 13.38 12.95 34.19
CA PHE A 130 12.76 13.13 32.87
C PHE A 130 11.70 14.23 32.90
N THR A 131 11.44 14.83 31.75
CA THR A 131 10.40 15.85 31.58
C THR A 131 9.16 15.28 30.91
N PHE A 132 7.99 15.63 31.46
CA PHE A 132 6.71 15.37 30.85
C PHE A 132 5.82 16.62 30.86
N LEU A 133 5.49 17.13 29.68
CA LEU A 133 4.74 18.36 29.45
C LEU A 133 5.39 19.57 30.16
N ASN A 134 4.78 20.06 31.24
CA ASN A 134 5.23 21.22 32.01
C ASN A 134 5.77 20.83 33.39
N ARG A 135 6.23 19.59 33.56
CA ARG A 135 6.65 19.00 34.83
C ARG A 135 7.95 18.24 34.66
N VAL A 136 8.86 18.42 35.62
CA VAL A 136 10.13 17.69 35.67
C VAL A 136 10.04 16.66 36.78
N PHE A 137 10.25 15.39 36.45
CA PHE A 137 10.39 14.35 37.44
C PHE A 137 11.84 14.32 37.89
N PHE A 138 12.06 14.43 39.20
CA PHE A 138 13.40 14.48 39.76
C PHE A 138 13.49 13.56 40.98
N ASN A 139 14.48 12.66 40.97
CA ASN A 139 14.74 11.78 42.09
C ASN A 139 15.82 12.40 42.99
N ARG A 140 15.45 12.69 44.24
CA ARG A 140 16.34 13.31 45.24
C ARG A 140 17.56 12.43 45.56
N LYS A 141 17.55 11.12 45.26
CA LYS A 141 18.64 10.21 45.57
C LYS A 141 19.87 10.34 44.66
N LEU A 142 19.80 11.10 43.57
CA LEU A 142 20.88 11.27 42.58
C LEU A 142 21.63 12.62 42.69
N THR A 143 21.42 13.39 43.76
CA THR A 143 22.11 14.68 43.94
C THR A 143 23.61 14.48 44.14
N ILE A 144 24.39 14.73 43.08
CA ILE A 144 25.87 14.63 43.09
C ILE A 144 26.50 15.97 43.55
N SER A 145 25.91 17.11 43.19
CA SER A 145 26.37 18.48 43.54
C SER A 145 25.28 19.50 43.16
N GLU A 146 25.23 20.67 43.83
CA GLU A 146 24.31 21.77 43.44
C GLU A 146 24.54 22.27 42.02
N SER A 147 25.80 22.28 41.56
CA SER A 147 26.15 22.67 40.17
C SER A 147 25.65 21.63 39.17
N SER A 148 25.70 20.35 39.52
CA SER A 148 25.18 19.25 38.71
C SER A 148 23.66 19.28 38.62
N ASP A 149 22.98 19.51 39.74
CA ASP A 149 21.52 19.67 39.78
C ASP A 149 21.06 20.86 38.93
N ARG A 150 21.81 21.97 38.96
CA ARG A 150 21.51 23.14 38.11
C ARG A 150 21.63 22.81 36.62
N ALA A 151 22.67 22.08 36.21
CA ALA A 151 22.85 21.68 34.81
C ALA A 151 21.70 20.78 34.34
N ILE A 152 21.32 19.79 35.14
CA ILE A 152 20.18 18.89 34.84
C ILE A 152 18.89 19.70 34.76
N LEU A 153 18.63 20.63 35.69
CA LEU A 153 17.42 21.44 35.64
C LEU A 153 17.35 22.37 34.42
N ILE A 154 18.48 22.92 33.97
CA ILE A 154 18.55 23.71 32.72
C ILE A 154 18.21 22.81 31.53
N HIS A 155 18.77 21.60 31.47
CA HIS A 155 18.46 20.60 30.45
C HIS A 155 16.97 20.26 30.41
N GLU A 156 16.40 19.84 31.54
CA GLU A 156 14.98 19.47 31.64
C GLU A 156 14.04 20.64 31.32
N LYS A 157 14.41 21.86 31.72
CA LYS A 157 13.66 23.07 31.39
C LYS A 157 13.60 23.33 29.88
N GLU A 158 14.65 22.99 29.14
CA GLU A 158 14.64 23.13 27.67
C GLU A 158 13.66 22.15 27.02
N HIS A 159 13.50 20.94 27.55
CA HIS A 159 12.46 20.01 27.09
C HIS A 159 11.03 20.58 27.26
N ILE A 160 10.78 21.28 28.37
CA ILE A 160 9.51 21.99 28.58
C ILE A 160 9.36 23.12 27.57
N ARG A 161 10.38 24.00 27.46
CA ARG A 161 10.34 25.20 26.61
C ARG A 161 10.05 24.85 25.15
N GLN A 162 10.68 23.79 24.65
CA GLN A 162 10.52 23.33 23.28
C GLN A 162 9.31 22.41 23.08
N LYS A 163 8.63 22.00 24.16
CA LYS A 163 7.51 21.05 24.17
C LYS A 163 7.87 19.69 23.56
N HIS A 164 9.06 19.17 23.83
CA HIS A 164 9.56 17.90 23.28
C HIS A 164 8.66 16.70 23.59
N THR A 165 7.91 16.73 24.70
CA THR A 165 6.93 15.69 25.04
C THR A 165 5.85 15.54 23.95
N LEU A 166 5.40 16.64 23.33
CA LEU A 166 4.36 16.59 22.29
C LEU A 166 4.87 15.88 21.03
N ASP A 167 6.10 16.16 20.62
CA ASP A 167 6.76 15.52 19.49
C ASP A 167 6.87 14.00 19.69
N LEU A 168 7.25 13.57 20.91
CA LEU A 168 7.39 12.15 21.24
C LEU A 168 6.03 11.44 21.28
N LEU A 169 4.99 12.09 21.83
CA LEU A 169 3.63 11.57 21.83
C LEU A 169 3.09 11.43 20.40
N LEU A 170 3.33 12.43 19.54
CA LEU A 170 2.94 12.37 18.12
C LEU A 170 3.63 11.21 17.40
N ALA A 171 4.93 11.04 17.60
CA ALA A 171 5.68 9.93 17.01
C ALA A 171 5.17 8.55 17.50
N GLU A 172 4.79 8.44 18.77
CA GLU A 172 4.24 7.20 19.33
C GLU A 172 2.84 6.88 18.77
N VAL A 173 1.98 7.89 18.65
CA VAL A 173 0.65 7.73 18.04
C VAL A 173 0.78 7.24 16.59
N LEU A 174 1.71 7.80 15.83
CA LEU A 174 1.95 7.34 14.46
C LEU A 174 2.53 5.94 14.41
N PHE A 175 3.42 5.59 15.35
CA PHE A 175 3.95 4.24 15.45
C PHE A 175 2.85 3.19 15.69
N ILE A 176 1.79 3.51 16.44
CA ILE A 176 0.65 2.59 16.62
C ILE A 176 0.07 2.18 15.26
N PHE A 177 -0.11 3.12 14.33
CA PHE A 177 -0.67 2.83 13.01
C PHE A 177 0.36 2.27 12.01
N THR A 178 1.64 2.55 12.22
CA THR A 178 2.73 2.24 11.28
C THR A 178 3.73 1.24 11.85
N TRP A 179 3.30 0.41 12.82
CA TRP A 179 4.15 -0.50 13.59
C TRP A 179 4.96 -1.48 12.73
N PHE A 180 4.43 -1.87 11.58
CA PHE A 180 5.08 -2.76 10.62
C PHE A 180 6.20 -2.07 9.82
N CYS A 181 6.31 -0.75 9.90
CA CYS A 181 7.30 0.03 9.16
C CYS A 181 8.53 0.31 10.04
N PRO A 182 9.67 -0.38 9.81
CA PRO A 182 10.85 -0.26 10.68
C PRO A 182 11.48 1.15 10.67
N ILE A 183 11.21 1.95 9.63
CA ILE A 183 11.76 3.31 9.52
C ILE A 183 11.23 4.25 10.61
N VAL A 184 10.07 3.94 11.18
CA VAL A 184 9.44 4.75 12.23
C VAL A 184 10.25 4.64 13.53
N LEU A 185 10.82 3.47 13.82
CA LEU A 185 11.72 3.27 14.95
C LEU A 185 13.00 4.12 14.80
N TRP A 186 13.58 4.10 13.60
CA TRP A 186 14.73 4.95 13.29
C TRP A 186 14.38 6.44 13.42
N TYR A 187 13.22 6.83 12.91
CA TYR A 187 12.73 8.20 12.96
C TYR A 187 12.54 8.67 14.41
N LYS A 188 11.87 7.88 15.26
CA LYS A 188 11.70 8.14 16.70
C LYS A 188 13.04 8.33 17.40
N LYS A 189 14.02 7.46 17.10
CA LYS A 189 15.39 7.58 17.63
C LYS A 189 16.06 8.89 17.19
N GLN A 190 15.94 9.30 15.93
CA GLN A 190 16.53 10.54 15.45
C GLN A 190 15.87 11.78 16.06
N LEU A 191 14.55 11.78 16.19
CA LEU A 191 13.81 12.90 16.78
C LEU A 191 14.21 13.10 18.26
N SER A 192 14.25 12.02 19.03
CA SER A 192 14.72 12.03 20.42
C SER A 192 16.15 12.56 20.51
N LEU A 193 17.05 12.10 19.64
CA LEU A 193 18.44 12.55 19.64
C LEU A 193 18.58 14.05 19.31
N VAL A 194 17.75 14.59 18.42
CA VAL A 194 17.71 16.03 18.15
C VAL A 194 17.20 16.82 19.35
N HIS A 195 16.22 16.31 20.10
CA HIS A 195 15.76 16.92 21.36
C HIS A 195 16.89 17.00 22.38
N GLU A 196 17.64 15.90 22.56
CA GLU A 196 18.83 15.88 23.44
C GLU A 196 19.87 16.90 23.00
N TYR A 197 20.12 17.04 21.70
CA TYR A 197 21.06 18.05 21.19
C TYR A 197 20.62 19.48 21.48
N GLN A 198 19.32 19.78 21.40
CA GLN A 198 18.79 21.10 21.74
C GLN A 198 18.97 21.40 23.22
N ALA A 199 18.65 20.44 24.09
CA ALA A 199 18.81 20.57 25.52
C ALA A 199 20.29 20.68 25.93
N ASP A 200 21.17 19.84 25.36
CA ASP A 200 22.62 19.88 25.59
C ASP A 200 23.24 21.22 25.17
N ALA A 201 22.81 21.78 24.04
CA ALA A 201 23.31 23.07 23.55
C ALA A 201 23.06 24.21 24.55
N THR A 202 21.91 24.23 25.23
CA THR A 202 21.56 25.24 26.25
C THR A 202 22.39 25.08 27.53
N VAL A 203 22.74 23.85 27.91
CA VAL A 203 23.59 23.61 29.09
C VAL A 203 25.03 24.06 28.84
N ILE A 204 25.56 23.83 27.64
CA ILE A 204 26.95 24.17 27.28
C ILE A 204 27.19 25.68 27.24
N GLU A 205 26.13 26.50 27.12
CA GLU A 205 26.24 27.96 27.27
C GLU A 205 26.66 28.37 28.69
N ASN A 206 26.41 27.52 29.70
CA ASN A 206 26.62 27.82 31.11
C ASN A 206 27.61 26.87 31.83
N MET A 207 28.08 25.81 31.16
CA MET A 207 28.97 24.80 31.73
C MET A 207 29.93 24.26 30.65
N SER A 208 31.14 23.87 31.04
CA SER A 208 32.09 23.31 30.07
C SER A 208 31.64 21.93 29.56
N VAL A 209 31.95 21.63 28.29
CA VAL A 209 31.60 20.34 27.65
C VAL A 209 32.19 19.15 28.42
N LYS A 210 33.36 19.31 29.05
CA LYS A 210 34.02 18.26 29.83
C LYS A 210 33.28 17.97 31.14
N GLU A 211 32.95 19.00 31.91
CA GLU A 211 32.23 18.86 33.19
C GLU A 211 30.84 18.27 32.97
N TYR A 212 30.10 18.82 31.99
CA TYR A 212 28.77 18.33 31.66
C TYR A 212 28.82 16.88 31.14
N GLY A 213 29.81 16.57 30.30
CA GLY A 213 30.05 15.21 29.83
C GLY A 213 30.26 14.19 30.94
N MET A 214 31.09 14.53 31.93
CA MET A 214 31.33 13.66 33.09
C MET A 214 30.07 13.48 33.94
N LEU A 215 29.23 14.52 34.05
CA LEU A 215 27.93 14.43 34.71
C LEU A 215 27.00 13.45 34.00
N LEU A 216 26.87 13.54 32.68
CA LEU A 216 26.03 12.63 31.89
C LEU A 216 26.53 11.18 32.00
N LEU A 217 27.85 10.99 32.02
CA LEU A 217 28.46 9.68 32.18
C LEU A 217 28.19 9.10 33.58
N ALA A 218 28.37 9.90 34.63
CA ALA A 218 28.10 9.50 36.01
C ALA A 218 26.63 9.13 36.23
N GLN A 219 25.69 9.91 35.65
CA GLN A 219 24.26 9.62 35.70
C GLN A 219 23.90 8.28 35.05
N ARG A 220 24.64 7.87 34.00
CA ARG A 220 24.43 6.59 33.30
C ARG A 220 25.15 5.41 33.92
N MET A 221 26.33 5.61 34.53
CA MET A 221 27.10 4.54 35.16
C MET A 221 26.52 4.05 36.49
N GLY A 222 25.57 4.79 37.08
CA GLY A 222 24.79 4.32 38.23
C GLY A 222 23.77 3.21 37.91
N GLU A 223 23.53 2.87 36.63
CA GLU A 223 22.63 1.79 36.19
C GLU A 223 23.45 0.52 35.85
N VAL A 224 23.07 -0.63 36.44
CA VAL A 224 23.82 -1.91 36.47
C VAL A 224 23.88 -2.63 35.09
N HIS A 225 24.94 -3.41 34.86
CA HIS A 225 25.37 -4.08 33.63
C HIS A 225 24.35 -5.05 32.97
N THR A 226 23.90 -4.74 31.73
CA THR A 226 23.26 -5.71 30.80
C THR A 226 23.57 -5.39 29.32
N LEU A 227 23.29 -6.33 28.40
CA LEU A 227 23.46 -6.23 26.93
C LEU A 227 22.87 -4.94 26.30
N ALA A 228 21.90 -4.30 26.96
CA ALA A 228 21.33 -3.01 26.55
C ALA A 228 22.36 -1.85 26.54
N GLN A 229 23.47 -1.96 27.30
CA GLN A 229 24.53 -0.95 27.37
C GLN A 229 25.21 -0.72 26.01
N HIS A 230 25.34 -1.75 25.16
CA HIS A 230 25.96 -1.62 23.85
C HIS A 230 25.17 -0.66 22.93
N PHE A 231 23.84 -0.65 23.01
CA PHE A 231 23.00 0.29 22.26
C PHE A 231 22.93 1.68 22.90
N ALA A 232 22.92 1.76 24.24
CA ALA A 232 22.92 3.02 24.98
C ALA A 232 24.20 3.85 24.78
N SER A 233 25.35 3.18 24.61
CA SER A 233 26.64 3.85 24.33
C SER A 233 26.61 4.67 23.04
N SER A 234 25.78 4.27 22.06
CA SER A 234 25.71 4.92 20.74
C SER A 234 25.07 6.31 20.81
N ASP A 235 24.14 6.52 21.75
CA ASP A 235 23.35 7.75 21.84
C ASP A 235 24.11 8.79 22.67
N LEU A 236 24.70 8.38 23.79
CA LEU A 236 25.59 9.23 24.57
C LEU A 236 26.81 9.66 23.74
N LYS A 237 27.43 8.74 22.98
CA LYS A 237 28.51 9.07 22.04
C LYS A 237 28.07 10.12 21.02
N GLN A 238 26.87 10.00 20.46
CA GLN A 238 26.33 10.95 19.50
C GLN A 238 26.13 12.34 20.12
N ARG A 239 25.62 12.42 21.35
CA ARG A 239 25.55 13.66 22.13
C ARG A 239 26.92 14.29 22.30
N PHE A 240 27.92 13.53 22.78
CA PHE A 240 29.31 14.01 22.92
C PHE A 240 29.90 14.56 21.63
N LEU A 241 29.75 13.82 20.53
CA LEU A 241 30.25 14.25 19.22
C LEU A 241 29.56 15.55 18.78
N LYS A 242 28.26 15.70 19.06
CA LYS A 242 27.51 16.89 18.72
C LYS A 242 27.90 18.11 19.56
N MET A 243 28.07 17.91 20.86
CA MET A 243 28.51 18.95 21.79
C MET A 243 29.91 19.51 21.44
N LYS A 244 30.80 18.66 20.92
CA LYS A 244 32.15 19.05 20.48
C LYS A 244 32.21 19.58 19.04
N GLN A 245 31.10 19.54 18.31
CA GLN A 245 31.09 19.87 16.89
C GLN A 245 31.27 21.37 16.65
N VAL A 246 32.10 21.73 15.66
CA VAL A 246 32.22 23.11 15.17
C VAL A 246 30.92 23.55 14.49
N ARG A 247 30.56 24.82 14.68
CA ARG A 247 29.37 25.43 14.04
C ARG A 247 29.39 25.24 12.53
N SER A 248 28.28 24.75 11.99
CA SER A 248 28.10 24.50 10.56
C SER A 248 27.93 25.80 9.77
N THR A 249 28.41 25.82 8.53
CA THR A 249 28.27 26.96 7.62
C THR A 249 26.81 27.21 7.22
N GLY A 250 26.51 28.45 6.82
CA GLY A 250 25.15 28.87 6.46
C GLY A 250 24.49 28.06 5.35
N TRP A 251 25.28 27.41 4.48
CA TRP A 251 24.82 26.52 3.40
C TRP A 251 24.01 25.32 3.91
N SER A 252 24.25 24.88 5.15
CA SER A 252 23.42 23.82 5.77
C SER A 252 21.97 24.25 6.01
N ARG A 253 21.62 25.53 5.87
CA ARG A 253 20.22 25.99 5.91
C ARG A 253 19.51 25.76 4.58
N LEU A 254 20.23 25.88 3.46
CA LEU A 254 19.65 25.66 2.13
C LEU A 254 19.32 24.19 1.89
N THR A 255 19.99 23.25 2.57
CA THR A 255 19.65 21.83 2.48
C THR A 255 18.25 21.53 3.00
N PHE A 256 17.64 22.42 3.81
CA PHE A 256 16.23 22.33 4.17
C PHE A 256 15.31 22.37 2.93
N LEU A 257 15.69 23.10 1.87
CA LEU A 257 14.91 23.17 0.62
C LEU A 257 14.77 21.82 -0.06
N SER A 258 15.64 20.84 0.23
CA SER A 258 15.49 19.46 -0.27
C SER A 258 14.22 18.75 0.22
N PHE A 259 13.53 19.32 1.21
CA PHE A 259 12.23 18.87 1.68
C PHE A 259 11.17 18.88 0.57
N PHE A 260 11.06 19.98 -0.19
CA PHE A 260 10.07 20.15 -1.24
C PHE A 260 10.17 19.11 -2.37
N PRO A 261 11.34 18.89 -3.01
CA PRO A 261 11.47 17.87 -4.04
C PRO A 261 11.30 16.45 -3.48
N ALA A 262 11.65 16.21 -2.21
CA ALA A 262 11.44 14.91 -1.58
C ALA A 262 9.95 14.59 -1.40
N ILE A 263 9.12 15.58 -1.03
CA ILE A 263 7.66 15.41 -0.98
C ILE A 263 7.08 15.24 -2.38
N ALA A 264 7.48 16.08 -3.33
CA ALA A 264 6.99 15.98 -4.70
C ALA A 264 7.28 14.59 -5.30
N LEU A 265 8.48 14.06 -5.08
CA LEU A 265 8.85 12.71 -5.47
C LEU A 265 8.04 11.65 -4.72
N GLY A 266 7.85 11.81 -3.41
CA GLY A 266 7.05 10.89 -2.60
C GLY A 266 5.59 10.82 -3.06
N SER A 267 4.98 11.97 -3.37
CA SER A 267 3.65 12.07 -3.96
C SER A 267 3.61 11.43 -5.35
N ALA A 268 4.56 11.77 -6.25
CA ALA A 268 4.63 11.17 -7.59
C ALA A 268 4.77 9.64 -7.54
N LEU A 269 5.62 9.12 -6.65
CA LEU A 269 5.75 7.68 -6.42
C LEU A 269 4.46 7.08 -5.88
N ALA A 270 3.81 7.74 -4.92
CA ALA A 270 2.53 7.30 -4.39
C ALA A 270 1.45 7.21 -5.49
N HIS A 271 1.43 8.16 -6.43
CA HIS A 271 0.56 8.12 -7.61
C HIS A 271 0.96 7.02 -8.60
N SER A 272 2.26 6.80 -8.85
CA SER A 272 2.72 5.76 -9.77
C SER A 272 2.49 4.33 -9.26
N MET A 273 2.38 4.18 -7.93
CA MET A 273 2.05 2.92 -7.28
C MET A 273 0.56 2.64 -7.41
N ASP A 274 0.00 2.67 -8.62
CA ASP A 274 -1.28 2.06 -8.86
C ASP A 274 -1.10 0.57 -8.60
N TYR A 275 -1.75 0.07 -7.55
CA TYR A 275 -2.04 -1.34 -7.49
C TYR A 275 -2.85 -1.59 -8.74
N LYS A 276 -2.28 -2.34 -9.70
CA LYS A 276 -3.10 -2.99 -10.71
C LYS A 276 -4.07 -3.88 -9.93
N ILE A 277 -5.21 -3.33 -9.50
CA ILE A 277 -6.45 -4.09 -9.59
C ILE A 277 -6.39 -4.57 -11.01
N LEU A 278 -6.34 -5.89 -11.18
CA LEU A 278 -6.49 -6.54 -12.47
C LEU A 278 -7.52 -5.71 -13.23
N LYS A 279 -7.06 -4.94 -14.23
CA LYS A 279 -7.97 -4.22 -15.10
C LYS A 279 -8.97 -5.29 -15.49
N PRO A 280 -10.29 -5.13 -15.20
CA PRO A 280 -11.25 -6.09 -15.70
C PRO A 280 -10.92 -6.21 -17.19
N ILE A 281 -10.67 -7.45 -17.62
CA ILE A 281 -10.17 -7.78 -18.95
C ILE A 281 -10.87 -6.83 -19.91
N HIS A 282 -10.07 -5.95 -20.54
CA HIS A 282 -10.55 -4.93 -21.44
C HIS A 282 -11.56 -5.61 -22.37
N SER A 283 -12.84 -5.30 -22.17
CA SER A 283 -13.87 -5.65 -23.13
C SER A 283 -13.40 -5.07 -24.44
N ILE A 284 -13.14 -5.95 -25.40
CA ILE A 284 -12.78 -5.57 -26.76
C ILE A 284 -13.89 -4.67 -27.27
N GLY A 285 -13.64 -3.36 -27.29
CA GLY A 285 -14.64 -2.38 -27.69
C GLY A 285 -14.57 -1.06 -26.94
N GLU A 286 -13.41 -0.44 -26.80
CA GLU A 286 -13.35 1.01 -26.69
C GLU A 286 -12.04 1.52 -27.30
N SER A 287 -12.17 2.07 -28.50
CA SER A 287 -11.10 2.67 -29.27
C SER A 287 -10.82 4.06 -28.69
N ASP A 288 -9.75 4.17 -27.90
CA ASP A 288 -9.15 5.45 -27.59
C ASP A 288 -8.32 5.90 -28.80
N SER A 289 -8.76 7.02 -29.37
CA SER A 289 -8.14 7.70 -30.49
C SER A 289 -6.65 8.01 -30.26
N LYS A 290 -5.88 7.87 -31.35
CA LYS A 290 -4.45 8.18 -31.53
C LYS A 290 -3.46 7.06 -31.16
N GLY A 291 -3.44 6.06 -32.03
CA GLY A 291 -2.27 5.22 -32.26
C GLY A 291 -2.55 4.36 -33.48
N ASP A 292 -1.79 4.57 -34.56
CA ASP A 292 -1.79 3.76 -35.77
C ASP A 292 -1.42 2.31 -35.41
N VAL A 293 -2.44 1.50 -35.12
CA VAL A 293 -2.32 0.05 -35.00
C VAL A 293 -3.28 -0.52 -36.03
N THR A 294 -2.75 -0.73 -37.23
CA THR A 294 -3.38 -1.57 -38.25
C THR A 294 -3.49 -2.99 -37.69
N SER A 295 -4.64 -3.33 -37.12
CA SER A 295 -4.98 -4.70 -36.74
C SER A 295 -5.04 -5.54 -38.02
N ARG A 296 -3.95 -6.29 -38.25
CA ARG A 296 -3.80 -7.22 -39.37
C ARG A 296 -4.61 -8.48 -39.07
N GLU A 297 -5.76 -8.63 -39.72
CA GLU A 297 -6.50 -9.88 -39.69
C GLU A 297 -5.93 -10.83 -40.74
N ILE A 298 -5.57 -12.04 -40.30
CA ILE A 298 -5.12 -13.11 -41.19
C ILE A 298 -6.39 -13.77 -41.73
N SER A 299 -6.71 -13.51 -43.00
CA SER A 299 -7.80 -14.17 -43.70
C SER A 299 -7.24 -15.22 -44.66
N ILE A 300 -7.90 -16.37 -44.76
CA ILE A 300 -7.57 -17.36 -45.79
C ILE A 300 -8.35 -16.93 -47.04
N SER A 301 -7.64 -16.60 -48.11
CA SER A 301 -8.29 -16.29 -49.39
C SER A 301 -8.93 -17.55 -49.99
N PRO A 302 -9.93 -17.39 -50.89
CA PRO A 302 -10.61 -18.51 -51.56
C PRO A 302 -9.69 -19.46 -52.37
N ASP A 303 -8.43 -19.07 -52.58
CA ASP A 303 -7.36 -19.83 -53.22
C ASP A 303 -6.53 -20.69 -52.24
N GLY A 304 -6.84 -20.66 -50.94
CA GLY A 304 -6.15 -21.42 -49.90
C GLY A 304 -4.85 -20.77 -49.41
N GLN A 305 -4.56 -19.53 -49.78
CA GLN A 305 -3.38 -18.80 -49.30
C GLN A 305 -3.71 -17.83 -48.17
N TRP A 306 -2.76 -17.69 -47.23
CA TRP A 306 -2.82 -16.73 -46.14
C TRP A 306 -2.67 -15.30 -46.70
N LYS A 307 -3.70 -14.45 -46.59
CA LYS A 307 -3.60 -13.02 -46.92
C LYS A 307 -3.89 -12.16 -45.70
N VAL A 308 -2.96 -11.26 -45.43
CA VAL A 308 -3.10 -10.19 -44.44
C VAL A 308 -3.92 -9.08 -45.08
N SER A 309 -5.13 -8.84 -44.59
CA SER A 309 -6.02 -7.79 -45.07
C SER A 309 -6.18 -6.72 -44.00
N ASN A 310 -6.14 -5.45 -44.42
CA ASN A 310 -6.56 -4.33 -43.56
C ASN A 310 -8.10 -4.35 -43.50
N SER A 311 -8.64 -4.44 -42.30
CA SER A 311 -10.10 -4.47 -42.06
C SER A 311 -10.71 -3.13 -42.45
N ASN A 312 -11.22 -3.03 -43.68
CA ASN A 312 -12.09 -1.95 -44.16
C ASN A 312 -13.01 -2.39 -45.31
N ASN A 313 -13.10 -3.69 -45.61
CA ASN A 313 -14.08 -4.21 -46.55
C ASN A 313 -15.02 -5.13 -45.80
N GLU A 314 -16.32 -4.88 -45.95
CA GLU A 314 -17.41 -5.77 -45.58
C GLU A 314 -17.20 -7.14 -46.23
N THR A 315 -16.40 -7.99 -45.60
CA THR A 315 -16.34 -9.40 -45.94
C THR A 315 -17.64 -9.98 -45.43
N THR A 316 -18.53 -10.31 -46.36
CA THR A 316 -19.65 -11.23 -46.12
C THR A 316 -19.11 -12.36 -45.26
N LYS A 317 -19.50 -12.41 -43.99
CA LYS A 317 -18.98 -13.36 -43.01
C LYS A 317 -19.23 -14.77 -43.54
N MET A 318 -18.21 -15.38 -44.14
CA MET A 318 -18.25 -16.74 -44.68
C MET A 318 -18.18 -17.71 -43.50
N ILE A 319 -19.32 -17.89 -42.83
CA ILE A 319 -19.45 -18.73 -41.64
C ILE A 319 -19.98 -20.12 -42.07
N PRO A 320 -19.39 -21.22 -41.56
CA PRO A 320 -19.92 -22.56 -41.78
C PRO A 320 -21.20 -22.77 -40.95
N GLU A 321 -22.17 -23.50 -41.50
CA GLU A 321 -23.43 -23.78 -40.82
C GLU A 321 -23.49 -25.23 -40.31
N PHE A 322 -23.93 -25.41 -39.05
CA PHE A 322 -24.20 -26.74 -38.52
C PHE A 322 -25.42 -27.34 -39.24
N PRO A 323 -25.43 -28.65 -39.55
CA PRO A 323 -26.59 -29.29 -40.16
C PRO A 323 -27.82 -29.16 -39.24
N GLY A 324 -28.87 -28.47 -39.71
CA GLY A 324 -30.04 -28.14 -38.89
C GLY A 324 -29.96 -26.79 -38.16
N GLY A 325 -28.93 -25.98 -38.43
CA GLY A 325 -28.79 -24.62 -37.92
C GLY A 325 -28.32 -24.53 -36.47
N GLN A 326 -28.39 -23.32 -35.90
CA GLN A 326 -27.86 -23.02 -34.57
C GLN A 326 -28.62 -23.76 -33.44
N GLN A 327 -29.92 -23.99 -33.61
CA GLN A 327 -30.73 -24.71 -32.63
C GLN A 327 -30.30 -26.18 -32.52
N ALA A 328 -30.12 -26.87 -33.66
CA ALA A 328 -29.63 -28.25 -33.69
C ALA A 328 -28.21 -28.38 -33.12
N LEU A 329 -27.35 -27.36 -33.31
CA LEU A 329 -26.04 -27.30 -32.68
C LEU A 329 -26.15 -27.24 -31.15
N SER A 330 -27.05 -26.41 -30.63
CA SER A 330 -27.26 -26.30 -29.18
C SER A 330 -27.78 -27.59 -28.57
N GLU A 331 -28.77 -28.24 -29.20
CA GLU A 331 -29.30 -29.54 -28.78
C GLU A 331 -28.23 -30.63 -28.83
N PHE A 332 -27.45 -30.70 -29.91
CA PHE A 332 -26.34 -31.64 -30.04
C PHE A 332 -25.28 -31.47 -28.93
N LEU A 333 -24.93 -30.23 -28.60
CA LEU A 333 -23.99 -29.94 -27.51
C LEU A 333 -24.57 -30.35 -26.16
N MET A 334 -25.86 -30.10 -25.89
CA MET A 334 -26.50 -30.51 -24.64
C MET A 334 -26.53 -32.04 -24.47
N ASP A 335 -26.80 -32.78 -25.55
CA ASP A 335 -26.92 -34.25 -25.49
C ASP A 335 -25.56 -34.95 -25.39
N ASN A 336 -24.50 -34.36 -25.94
CA ASN A 336 -23.19 -35.01 -26.06
C ASN A 336 -22.14 -34.49 -25.08
N LEU A 337 -22.28 -33.26 -24.56
CA LEU A 337 -21.32 -32.64 -23.64
C LEU A 337 -21.64 -33.02 -22.20
N GLN A 338 -21.08 -34.13 -21.74
CA GLN A 338 -21.13 -34.55 -20.33
C GLN A 338 -19.75 -34.41 -19.68
N VAL A 339 -19.70 -33.79 -18.50
CA VAL A 339 -18.49 -33.73 -17.68
C VAL A 339 -18.78 -34.42 -16.35
N ALA A 340 -17.84 -35.24 -15.87
CA ALA A 340 -18.01 -36.03 -14.66
C ALA A 340 -18.36 -35.15 -13.43
N GLU A 341 -19.19 -35.66 -12.52
CA GLU A 341 -19.85 -34.95 -11.40
C GLU A 341 -18.91 -34.25 -10.39
N TYR A 342 -17.59 -34.43 -10.49
CA TYR A 342 -16.62 -34.00 -9.47
C TYR A 342 -16.43 -32.48 -9.32
N PHE A 343 -17.05 -31.63 -10.16
CA PHE A 343 -16.83 -30.18 -10.15
C PHE A 343 -18.10 -29.31 -10.23
N LYS A 344 -19.10 -29.56 -9.35
CA LYS A 344 -20.30 -28.70 -9.18
C LYS A 344 -20.05 -27.37 -8.43
N LYS A 345 -19.06 -26.56 -8.81
CA LYS A 345 -18.89 -25.25 -8.14
C LYS A 345 -18.89 -23.99 -9.02
N GLU A 346 -18.58 -24.05 -10.31
CA GLU A 346 -18.67 -22.85 -11.17
C GLU A 346 -18.99 -23.20 -12.63
N THR A 347 -19.99 -22.53 -13.22
CA THR A 347 -20.21 -22.53 -14.67
C THR A 347 -19.06 -21.79 -15.34
N LYS A 348 -18.27 -22.49 -16.16
CA LYS A 348 -17.20 -21.88 -16.97
C LYS A 348 -17.61 -21.82 -18.44
N GLU A 349 -17.38 -20.66 -19.04
CA GLU A 349 -17.53 -20.45 -20.49
C GLU A 349 -16.16 -20.65 -21.17
N VAL A 350 -16.12 -21.53 -22.16
CA VAL A 350 -14.94 -21.82 -22.97
C VAL A 350 -15.23 -21.40 -24.40
N VAL A 351 -14.31 -20.65 -25.02
CA VAL A 351 -14.40 -20.30 -26.44
C VAL A 351 -13.47 -21.22 -27.22
N VAL A 352 -14.06 -22.01 -28.13
CA VAL A 352 -13.34 -22.96 -28.99
C VAL A 352 -13.36 -22.46 -30.42
N ARG A 353 -12.19 -22.39 -31.06
CA ARG A 353 -12.04 -22.12 -32.49
C ARG A 353 -11.98 -23.43 -33.27
N LEU A 354 -12.89 -23.58 -34.23
CA LEU A 354 -12.92 -24.72 -35.16
C LEU A 354 -12.52 -24.27 -36.56
N ASN A 355 -11.59 -25.00 -37.17
CA ASN A 355 -11.17 -24.78 -38.56
C ASN A 355 -11.72 -25.92 -39.42
N PHE A 356 -12.36 -25.58 -40.53
CA PHE A 356 -13.01 -26.52 -41.44
C PHE A 356 -12.33 -26.58 -42.80
N ASP A 357 -12.27 -27.78 -43.38
CA ASP A 357 -11.90 -27.97 -44.78
C ASP A 357 -13.04 -27.52 -45.73
N ALA A 358 -12.75 -27.46 -47.03
CA ALA A 358 -13.74 -27.17 -48.07
C ALA A 358 -14.83 -28.27 -48.21
N LYS A 359 -14.82 -29.31 -47.40
CA LYS A 359 -15.83 -30.38 -47.33
C LYS A 359 -16.60 -30.36 -46.01
N GLY A 360 -16.40 -29.34 -45.17
CA GLY A 360 -17.10 -29.18 -43.90
C GLY A 360 -16.61 -30.07 -42.76
N LYS A 361 -15.44 -30.69 -42.89
CA LYS A 361 -14.81 -31.49 -41.83
C LYS A 361 -13.89 -30.62 -40.98
N ILE A 362 -13.94 -30.81 -39.67
CA ILE A 362 -13.02 -30.15 -38.72
C ILE A 362 -11.59 -30.67 -38.97
N GLU A 363 -10.68 -29.77 -39.34
CA GLU A 363 -9.24 -30.04 -39.50
C GLU A 363 -8.46 -29.78 -38.21
N LEU A 364 -8.82 -28.71 -37.47
CA LEU A 364 -8.08 -28.26 -36.29
C LEU A 364 -9.01 -27.60 -35.26
N ILE A 365 -8.79 -27.94 -33.99
CA ILE A 365 -9.47 -27.37 -32.82
C ILE A 365 -8.45 -26.55 -32.03
N THR A 366 -8.80 -25.33 -31.62
CA THR A 366 -7.93 -24.46 -30.83
C THR A 366 -8.70 -23.85 -29.66
N TYR A 367 -8.16 -23.95 -28.46
CA TYR A 367 -8.73 -23.35 -27.25
C TYR A 367 -8.16 -21.94 -27.05
N LEU A 368 -9.02 -20.92 -27.10
CA LEU A 368 -8.58 -19.51 -26.99
C LEU A 368 -8.21 -19.11 -25.56
N LYS A 369 -8.57 -19.92 -24.56
CA LYS A 369 -8.19 -19.78 -23.16
C LYS A 369 -7.72 -21.14 -22.62
N PRO A 370 -6.82 -21.18 -21.63
CA PRO A 370 -6.44 -22.43 -20.97
C PRO A 370 -7.67 -23.13 -20.38
N ILE A 371 -7.84 -24.41 -20.69
CA ILE A 371 -8.90 -25.26 -20.14
C ILE A 371 -8.31 -26.40 -19.32
N MET A 372 -9.14 -27.02 -18.48
CA MET A 372 -8.73 -28.16 -17.67
C MET A 372 -8.70 -29.43 -18.55
N PRO A 373 -7.77 -30.38 -18.34
CA PRO A 373 -7.62 -31.58 -19.15
C PRO A 373 -8.92 -32.38 -19.33
N GLU A 374 -9.75 -32.46 -18.30
CA GLU A 374 -11.02 -33.20 -18.31
C GLU A 374 -12.07 -32.54 -19.21
N MET A 375 -12.03 -31.20 -19.33
CA MET A 375 -12.88 -30.45 -20.24
C MET A 375 -12.40 -30.62 -21.69
N GLU A 376 -11.08 -30.67 -21.88
CA GLU A 376 -10.48 -30.97 -23.18
C GLU A 376 -10.87 -32.38 -23.67
N ASP A 377 -10.85 -33.37 -22.77
CA ASP A 377 -11.29 -34.73 -23.07
C ASP A 377 -12.77 -34.79 -23.45
N ALA A 378 -13.65 -34.13 -22.68
CA ALA A 378 -15.08 -34.06 -22.97
C ALA A 378 -15.35 -33.37 -24.33
N LEU A 379 -14.71 -32.23 -24.58
CA LEU A 379 -14.83 -31.49 -25.83
C LEU A 379 -14.30 -32.30 -27.02
N SER A 380 -13.14 -32.95 -26.87
CA SER A 380 -12.56 -33.77 -27.93
C SER A 380 -13.47 -34.94 -28.33
N SER A 381 -14.16 -35.55 -27.35
CA SER A 381 -15.16 -36.60 -27.59
C SER A 381 -16.37 -36.09 -28.36
N VAL A 382 -16.88 -34.90 -28.00
CA VAL A 382 -18.00 -34.25 -28.69
C VAL A 382 -17.62 -33.86 -30.11
N PHE A 383 -16.48 -33.21 -30.31
CA PHE A 383 -16.04 -32.75 -31.64
C PHE A 383 -15.75 -33.92 -32.59
N ARG A 384 -15.33 -35.09 -32.09
CA ARG A 384 -15.19 -36.31 -32.90
C ARG A 384 -16.52 -36.88 -33.39
N LYS A 385 -17.60 -36.67 -32.64
CA LYS A 385 -18.95 -37.13 -32.97
C LYS A 385 -19.73 -36.13 -33.83
N MET A 386 -19.21 -34.92 -34.04
CA MET A 386 -19.91 -33.91 -34.82
C MET A 386 -20.11 -34.33 -36.28
N PRO A 387 -21.30 -34.06 -36.86
CA PRO A 387 -21.52 -34.25 -38.28
C PRO A 387 -20.67 -33.27 -39.10
N LYS A 388 -20.55 -33.53 -40.40
CA LYS A 388 -19.91 -32.57 -41.33
C LYS A 388 -20.76 -31.31 -41.43
N TRP A 389 -20.14 -30.15 -41.30
CA TRP A 389 -20.80 -28.86 -41.42
C TRP A 389 -21.01 -28.48 -42.89
N ASN A 390 -21.93 -27.58 -43.16
CA ASN A 390 -22.10 -27.01 -44.49
C ASN A 390 -21.05 -25.90 -44.67
N PRO A 391 -20.05 -26.07 -45.56
CA PRO A 391 -19.05 -25.04 -45.79
C PRO A 391 -19.69 -23.84 -46.50
N PRO A 392 -19.23 -22.61 -46.23
CA PRO A 392 -19.70 -21.44 -46.96
C PRO A 392 -19.30 -21.55 -48.43
N LEU A 393 -20.16 -21.02 -49.30
CA LEU A 393 -19.94 -21.00 -50.75
C LEU A 393 -19.37 -19.65 -51.17
N TYR A 394 -18.23 -19.66 -51.86
CA TYR A 394 -17.71 -18.49 -52.56
C TYR A 394 -17.75 -18.77 -54.06
N LYS A 395 -18.48 -17.94 -54.81
CA LYS A 395 -18.70 -18.15 -56.26
C LYS A 395 -19.16 -19.58 -56.61
N ASN A 396 -20.12 -20.12 -55.84
CA ASN A 396 -20.65 -21.49 -55.94
C ASN A 396 -19.63 -22.62 -55.70
N GLN A 397 -18.45 -22.33 -55.13
CA GLN A 397 -17.49 -23.35 -54.71
C GLN A 397 -17.34 -23.35 -53.19
N PRO A 398 -17.27 -24.53 -52.54
CA PRO A 398 -17.12 -24.59 -51.10
C PRO A 398 -15.71 -24.18 -50.71
N VAL A 399 -15.59 -23.32 -49.70
CA VAL A 399 -14.30 -22.81 -49.22
C VAL A 399 -14.03 -23.20 -47.77
N ARG A 400 -12.75 -23.24 -47.41
CA ARG A 400 -12.30 -23.44 -46.03
C ARG A 400 -12.81 -22.29 -45.16
N SER A 401 -13.13 -22.58 -43.91
CA SER A 401 -13.76 -21.60 -43.01
C SER A 401 -13.39 -21.83 -41.55
N VAL A 402 -13.63 -20.80 -40.72
CA VAL A 402 -13.30 -20.79 -39.30
C VAL A 402 -14.48 -20.21 -38.52
N ILE A 403 -14.78 -20.79 -37.36
CA ILE A 403 -15.79 -20.26 -36.43
C ILE A 403 -15.31 -20.36 -34.98
N ASP A 404 -15.66 -19.35 -34.18
CA ASP A 404 -15.44 -19.33 -32.74
C ASP A 404 -16.77 -19.60 -32.03
N ILE A 405 -16.83 -20.66 -31.23
CA ILE A 405 -18.04 -21.11 -30.55
C ILE A 405 -17.85 -20.94 -29.03
N PRO A 406 -18.66 -20.10 -28.37
CA PRO A 406 -18.74 -20.08 -26.91
C PRO A 406 -19.53 -21.30 -26.42
N ILE A 407 -18.90 -22.14 -25.62
CA ILE A 407 -19.48 -23.33 -25.01
C ILE A 407 -19.57 -23.09 -23.50
N LYS A 408 -20.80 -23.14 -22.98
CA LYS A 408 -21.06 -23.04 -21.55
C LYS A 408 -21.23 -24.43 -20.96
N PHE A 409 -20.39 -24.77 -19.99
CA PHE A 409 -20.56 -26.00 -19.22
C PHE A 409 -21.63 -25.80 -18.15
N ILE A 410 -22.68 -26.60 -18.24
CA ILE A 410 -23.77 -26.69 -17.26
C ILE A 410 -23.56 -28.02 -16.53
N TRP A 411 -23.43 -27.98 -15.20
CA TRP A 411 -23.08 -29.12 -14.35
C TRP A 411 -24.29 -29.74 -13.65
#